data_AF-A0A1F4GQK5-F1
#
_entry.id   AF-A0A1F4GQK5-F1
#
_cell.length_a   1.000
_cell.length_b   1.000
_cell.length_c   1.000
_cell.angle_alpha   90.00
_cell.angle_beta   90.00
_cell.angle_gamma   90.00
#
_symmetry.space_group_name_H-M   'P 1'
#
loop_
_entity.id
_entity.type
_entity.pdbx_description
1 polymer ?
#
loop_
_entity_poly.entity_id
_entity_poly.type
_entity_poly.pdbx_seq_one_letter_code
_entity_poly.pdbx_strand_id
1 'polypeptide(L)'
;MNAGAECVDPGKALDDAWIKARKVKALGVTGTRPSRFMPELQPLADQGFKGLNVTAWYGLYAPLKLPRPAIRTLRDTFQKVLQDPGVRQKINAAGIELIWEVAEEQTAKRIEADLKRYRGVVQAAHIKAN
;
A
#
# COMPACT_ATOMS: atom_id res chain seq x y z
N MET A 1 -29.20 -4.43 20.99
CA MET A 1 -27.92 -3.80 21.40
C MET A 1 -26.90 -4.16 20.32
N ASN A 2 -26.29 -3.15 19.72
CA ASN A 2 -25.83 -3.10 18.32
C ASN A 2 -24.73 -4.09 17.95
N ALA A 3 -25.00 -4.94 16.96
CA ALA A 3 -24.00 -5.56 16.11
C ALA A 3 -23.49 -4.51 15.12
N GLY A 4 -22.41 -3.82 15.46
CA GLY A 4 -21.66 -3.00 14.51
C GLY A 4 -20.89 -3.94 13.58
N ALA A 5 -21.36 -4.08 12.35
CA ALA A 5 -20.59 -4.68 11.28
C ALA A 5 -19.38 -3.77 11.00
N GLU A 6 -18.29 -4.06 11.69
CA GLU A 6 -16.98 -3.48 11.39
C GLU A 6 -16.53 -4.11 10.07
N CYS A 7 -16.44 -3.32 9.00
CA CYS A 7 -15.73 -3.70 7.77
C CYS A 7 -14.25 -3.87 8.11
N VAL A 8 -13.91 -4.99 8.71
CA VAL A 8 -12.55 -5.51 8.74
C VAL A 8 -12.28 -6.01 7.32
N ASP A 9 -11.36 -5.34 6.61
CA ASP A 9 -10.82 -5.89 5.38
C ASP A 9 -10.30 -7.30 5.67
N PRO A 10 -10.88 -8.35 5.07
CA PRO A 10 -10.52 -9.72 5.37
C PRO A 10 -9.03 -10.00 5.09
N GLY A 11 -8.34 -9.24 4.24
CA GLY A 11 -6.93 -9.48 3.88
C GLY A 11 -5.97 -9.51 5.08
N LYS A 12 -5.91 -8.44 5.88
CA LYS A 12 -4.99 -8.38 7.04
C LYS A 12 -5.36 -9.38 8.13
N ALA A 13 -6.66 -9.49 8.42
CA ALA A 13 -7.16 -10.37 9.47
C ALA A 13 -6.90 -11.85 9.11
N LEU A 14 -7.01 -12.22 7.84
CA LEU A 14 -6.69 -13.56 7.37
C LEU A 14 -5.18 -13.81 7.41
N ASP A 15 -4.35 -12.90 6.92
CA ASP A 15 -2.90 -13.08 6.86
C ASP A 15 -2.28 -13.23 8.26
N ASP A 16 -2.55 -12.28 9.17
CA ASP A 16 -2.03 -12.34 10.54
C ASP A 16 -2.57 -13.56 11.30
N ALA A 17 -3.86 -13.88 11.14
CA ALA A 17 -4.45 -15.02 11.83
C ALA A 17 -3.88 -16.35 11.33
N TRP A 18 -3.62 -16.48 10.03
CA TRP A 18 -3.11 -17.72 9.45
C TRP A 18 -1.62 -17.90 9.75
N ILE A 19 -0.84 -16.81 9.73
CA ILE A 19 0.58 -16.83 10.14
C ILE A 19 0.70 -17.17 11.63
N LYS A 20 -0.07 -16.49 12.51
CA LYS A 20 -0.06 -16.77 13.95
C LYS A 20 -0.59 -18.17 14.28
N ALA A 21 -1.61 -18.63 13.58
CA ALA A 21 -2.15 -19.99 13.72
C ALA A 21 -1.26 -21.05 13.05
N ARG A 22 -0.10 -20.69 12.48
CA ARG A 22 0.83 -21.58 11.78
C ARG A 22 0.20 -22.38 10.63
N LYS A 23 -0.88 -21.86 10.05
CA LYS A 23 -1.53 -22.44 8.86
C LYS A 23 -0.75 -22.13 7.59
N VAL A 24 0.02 -21.04 7.60
CA VAL A 24 0.94 -20.65 6.54
C VAL A 24 2.28 -20.26 7.13
N LYS A 25 3.34 -20.41 6.34
CA LYS A 25 4.69 -19.96 6.70
C LYS A 25 5.02 -18.68 5.93
N ALA A 26 5.17 -17.58 6.65
CA ALA A 26 5.67 -16.34 6.08
C ALA A 26 7.18 -16.44 5.83
N LEU A 27 7.64 -16.05 4.63
CA LEU A 27 9.05 -16.19 4.20
C LEU A 27 9.81 -14.86 4.20
N GLY A 28 9.10 -13.74 4.13
CA GLY A 28 9.71 -12.42 4.08
C GLY A 28 8.73 -11.38 3.56
N VAL A 29 9.16 -10.13 3.57
CA VAL A 29 8.41 -9.02 2.99
C VAL A 29 8.98 -8.64 1.63
N THR A 30 8.12 -8.16 0.73
CA THR A 30 8.51 -7.73 -0.62
C THR A 30 8.95 -6.27 -0.68
N GLY A 31 8.82 -5.50 0.41
CA GLY A 31 9.34 -4.14 0.53
C GLY A 31 10.85 -4.11 0.84
N THR A 32 11.45 -2.93 0.79
CA THR A 32 12.89 -2.74 1.07
C THR A 32 13.23 -2.70 2.57
N ARG A 33 12.23 -2.79 3.44
CA ARG A 33 12.39 -2.77 4.89
C ARG A 33 11.34 -3.68 5.54
N PRO A 34 11.61 -4.20 6.76
CA PRO A 34 10.60 -4.91 7.54
C PRO A 34 9.34 -4.05 7.73
N SER A 35 8.18 -4.71 7.67
CA SER A 35 6.91 -4.09 7.99
C SER A 35 6.80 -3.93 9.50
N ARG A 36 6.24 -2.81 9.98
CA ARG A 36 5.94 -2.65 11.41
C ARG A 36 4.94 -3.69 11.93
N PHE A 37 4.15 -4.30 11.04
CA PHE A 37 3.17 -5.32 11.39
C PHE A 37 3.79 -6.72 11.56
N MET A 38 4.96 -6.95 10.95
CA MET A 38 5.72 -8.21 11.00
C MET A 38 7.23 -7.91 11.03
N PRO A 39 7.75 -7.32 12.13
CA PRO A 39 9.15 -6.91 12.24
C PRO A 39 10.14 -8.08 12.19
N GLU A 40 9.68 -9.30 12.45
CA GLU A 40 10.46 -10.54 12.38
C GLU A 40 10.80 -10.97 10.94
N LEU A 41 10.06 -10.48 9.94
CA LEU A 41 10.24 -10.85 8.55
C LEU A 41 11.21 -9.89 7.84
N GLN A 42 12.30 -10.45 7.32
CA GLN A 42 13.28 -9.68 6.55
C GLN A 42 12.81 -9.42 5.11
N PRO A 43 13.26 -8.33 4.47
CA PRO A 43 13.11 -8.15 3.03
C PRO A 43 13.61 -9.36 2.25
N LEU A 44 12.84 -9.82 1.27
CA LEU A 44 13.27 -10.92 0.40
C LEU A 44 14.49 -10.53 -0.45
N ALA A 45 14.67 -9.23 -0.71
CA ALA A 45 15.85 -8.71 -1.40
C ALA A 45 17.17 -9.05 -0.67
N ASP A 46 17.14 -9.04 0.67
CA ASP A 46 18.29 -9.36 1.51
C ASP A 46 18.52 -10.88 1.64
N GLN A 47 17.53 -11.68 1.23
CA GLN A 47 17.54 -13.13 1.26
C GLN A 47 17.90 -13.75 -0.11
N GLY A 48 18.50 -12.97 -1.01
CA GLY A 48 18.98 -13.44 -2.32
C GLY A 48 18.11 -13.05 -3.51
N PHE A 49 16.91 -12.50 -3.31
CA PHE A 49 16.02 -12.03 -4.38
C PHE A 49 16.33 -10.58 -4.78
N LYS A 50 17.55 -10.33 -5.26
CA LYS A 50 18.03 -8.97 -5.58
C LYS A 50 17.06 -8.23 -6.52
N GLY A 51 16.76 -6.98 -6.18
CA GLY A 51 15.84 -6.13 -6.96
C GLY A 51 14.35 -6.39 -6.74
N LEU A 52 13.99 -7.40 -5.92
CA LEU A 52 12.61 -7.61 -5.51
C LEU A 52 12.18 -6.48 -4.56
N ASN A 53 11.32 -5.62 -5.08
CA ASN A 53 10.69 -4.54 -4.32
C ASN A 53 9.29 -4.33 -4.89
N VAL A 54 8.30 -5.03 -4.35
CA VAL A 54 6.92 -4.93 -4.82
C VAL A 54 6.07 -4.48 -3.64
N THR A 55 5.67 -3.21 -3.67
CA THR A 55 4.78 -2.63 -2.66
C THR A 55 3.51 -2.14 -3.32
N ALA A 56 2.37 -2.52 -2.74
CA ALA A 56 1.09 -1.94 -3.08
C ALA A 56 0.99 -0.54 -2.45
N TRP A 57 0.45 0.41 -3.20
CA TRP A 57 0.24 1.78 -2.74
C TRP A 57 -1.08 2.31 -3.30
N TYR A 58 -1.59 3.37 -2.67
CA TYR A 58 -2.85 4.00 -3.05
C TYR A 58 -2.58 5.44 -3.48
N GLY A 59 -3.13 5.82 -4.63
CA GLY A 59 -3.07 7.18 -5.17
C GLY A 59 -4.43 7.87 -5.11
N LEU A 60 -4.43 9.17 -4.82
CA LEU A 60 -5.61 10.02 -4.98
C LEU A 60 -5.58 10.69 -6.35
N TYR A 61 -6.64 10.51 -7.13
CA TYR A 61 -6.76 11.06 -8.48
C TYR A 61 -7.92 12.06 -8.56
N ALA A 62 -7.76 13.05 -9.42
CA ALA A 62 -8.78 14.07 -9.67
C ALA A 62 -8.89 14.34 -11.19
N PRO A 63 -10.03 14.90 -11.66
CA PRO A 63 -10.18 15.27 -13.07
C PRO A 63 -9.11 16.27 -13.54
N LEU A 64 -8.67 16.13 -14.78
CA LEU A 64 -7.59 16.94 -15.37
C LEU A 64 -7.83 18.45 -15.30
N LYS A 65 -9.10 18.88 -15.38
CA LYS A 65 -9.50 20.29 -15.42
C LYS A 65 -9.80 20.87 -14.03
N LEU A 66 -9.44 20.18 -12.95
CA LEU A 66 -9.70 20.67 -11.60
C LEU A 66 -8.84 21.92 -11.32
N PRO A 67 -9.43 23.05 -10.89
CA PRO A 67 -8.67 24.26 -10.59
C PRO A 67 -7.65 24.04 -9.46
N ARG A 68 -6.48 24.67 -9.56
CA ARG A 68 -5.41 24.60 -8.54
C ARG A 68 -5.89 24.86 -7.10
N PRO A 69 -6.79 25.82 -6.82
CA PRO A 69 -7.33 25.99 -5.48
C PRO A 69 -8.05 24.75 -4.95
N ALA A 70 -8.86 24.07 -5.79
CA ALA A 70 -9.58 22.86 -5.39
C ALA A 70 -8.61 21.69 -5.13
N ILE A 71 -7.55 21.55 -5.92
CA ILE A 71 -6.51 20.53 -5.68
C ILE A 71 -5.83 20.76 -4.31
N ARG A 72 -5.49 22.02 -3.99
CA ARG A 72 -4.94 22.39 -2.67
C ARG A 72 -5.90 22.02 -1.55
N THR A 73 -7.18 22.36 -1.68
CA THR A 73 -8.21 22.00 -0.69
C THR A 73 -8.32 20.50 -0.50
N LEU A 74 -8.31 19.71 -1.57
CA LEU A 74 -8.35 18.24 -1.47
C LEU A 74 -7.14 17.70 -0.72
N ARG A 75 -5.93 18.12 -1.10
CA ARG A 75 -4.69 17.70 -0.46
C ARG A 75 -4.69 18.04 1.04
N ASP A 76 -5.02 19.28 1.37
CA ASP A 76 -4.97 19.76 2.76
C ASP A 76 -6.05 19.07 3.62
N THR A 77 -7.23 18.81 3.05
CA THR A 77 -8.31 18.05 3.70
C THR A 77 -7.89 16.61 3.94
N PHE A 78 -7.32 15.93 2.93
CA PHE A 78 -6.83 14.56 3.08
C PHE A 78 -5.74 14.47 4.14
N GLN A 79 -4.80 15.42 4.17
CA GLN A 79 -3.76 15.46 5.19
C GLN A 79 -4.35 15.56 6.60
N LYS A 80 -5.38 16.39 6.81
CA LYS A 80 -6.09 16.48 8.10
C LYS A 80 -6.80 15.19 8.47
N VAL A 81 -7.52 14.57 7.52
CA VAL A 81 -8.23 13.31 7.74
C VAL A 81 -7.25 12.17 8.09
N LEU A 82 -6.07 12.13 7.47
CA LEU A 82 -5.03 11.14 7.77
C LEU A 82 -4.32 11.38 9.11
N GLN A 83 -4.51 12.54 9.73
CA GLN A 83 -4.07 12.82 11.11
C GLN A 83 -5.10 12.37 12.14
N ASP A 84 -6.36 12.14 11.75
CA ASP A 84 -7.38 11.64 12.66
C ASP A 84 -7.01 10.23 13.18
N PRO A 85 -6.95 10.03 14.52
CA PRO A 85 -6.57 8.75 15.09
C PRO A 85 -7.50 7.60 14.70
N GLY A 86 -8.80 7.86 14.56
CA GLY A 86 -9.79 6.85 14.18
C GLY A 86 -9.59 6.38 12.73
N VAL A 87 -9.30 7.31 11.82
CA VAL A 87 -8.92 6.99 10.44
C VAL A 87 -7.62 6.19 10.40
N ARG A 88 -6.59 6.64 11.12
CA ARG A 88 -5.30 5.94 11.18
C ARG A 88 -5.48 4.51 11.72
N GLN A 89 -6.29 4.33 12.75
CA GLN A 89 -6.59 3.02 13.32
C GLN A 89 -7.23 2.10 12.29
N LYS A 90 -8.23 2.59 11.53
CA LYS A 90 -8.89 1.82 10.46
C LYS A 90 -7.92 1.42 9.34
N ILE A 91 -7.08 2.36 8.88
CA ILE A 91 -6.06 2.07 7.86
C ILE A 91 -5.07 1.02 8.36
N ASN A 92 -4.62 1.14 9.62
CA ASN A 92 -3.72 0.17 10.22
C ASN A 92 -4.37 -1.21 10.39
N ALA A 93 -5.66 -1.24 10.75
CA ALA A 93 -6.46 -2.46 10.87
C ALA A 93 -6.71 -3.15 9.52
N ALA A 94 -6.63 -2.41 8.42
CA ALA A 94 -6.60 -2.95 7.06
C ALA A 94 -5.20 -3.40 6.61
N GLY A 95 -4.18 -3.30 7.47
CA GLY A 95 -2.82 -3.77 7.16
C GLY A 95 -2.00 -2.81 6.32
N ILE A 96 -2.51 -1.60 6.12
CA ILE A 96 -1.87 -0.56 5.33
C ILE A 96 -0.95 0.23 6.27
N GLU A 97 0.33 0.34 5.89
CA GLU A 97 1.25 1.25 6.56
C GLU A 97 1.02 2.65 6.00
N LEU A 98 0.45 3.54 6.81
CA LEU A 98 0.15 4.90 6.38
C LEU A 98 1.44 5.72 6.21
N ILE A 99 1.88 5.84 4.95
CA ILE A 99 2.94 6.74 4.50
C ILE A 99 2.28 7.72 3.55
N TRP A 100 2.17 8.99 3.97
CA TRP A 100 1.57 10.03 3.15
C TRP A 100 2.65 10.87 2.48
N GLU A 101 2.77 10.73 1.17
CA GLU A 101 3.63 11.57 0.33
C GLU A 101 2.77 12.68 -0.30
N VAL A 102 3.07 13.93 0.05
CA VAL A 102 2.15 15.08 -0.11
C VAL A 102 2.26 15.73 -1.50
N ALA A 103 3.32 15.45 -2.27
CA ALA A 103 3.59 16.17 -3.51
C ALA A 103 2.96 15.50 -4.75
N GLU A 104 2.25 16.29 -5.55
CA GLU A 104 1.71 15.87 -6.84
C GLU A 104 2.83 15.30 -7.74
N GLU A 105 4.00 15.95 -7.73
CA GLU A 105 5.16 15.54 -8.52
C GLU A 105 5.74 14.19 -8.06
N GLN A 106 5.68 13.89 -6.75
CA GLN A 106 6.11 12.59 -6.23
C GLN A 106 5.17 11.49 -6.70
N THR A 107 3.86 11.74 -6.64
CA THR A 107 2.84 10.80 -7.13
C THR A 107 3.02 10.54 -8.63
N ALA A 108 3.22 11.58 -9.43
CA ALA A 108 3.48 11.45 -10.86
C ALA A 108 4.75 10.62 -11.15
N LYS A 109 5.86 10.91 -10.46
CA LYS A 109 7.10 10.14 -10.58
C LYS A 109 6.92 8.67 -10.20
N ARG A 110 6.13 8.39 -9.16
CA ARG A 110 5.82 7.00 -8.76
C ARG A 110 5.07 6.26 -9.86
N ILE A 111 4.05 6.88 -10.44
CA ILE A 111 3.27 6.31 -11.54
C ILE A 111 4.18 6.02 -12.74
N GLU A 112 5.03 6.96 -13.13
CA GLU A 112 5.97 6.77 -14.25
C GLU A 112 6.95 5.61 -13.99
N ALA A 113 7.50 5.54 -12.78
CA ALA A 113 8.42 4.48 -12.38
C ALA A 113 7.74 3.11 -12.39
N ASP A 114 6.53 3.01 -11.85
CA ASP A 114 5.75 1.77 -11.81
C ASP A 114 5.32 1.34 -13.22
N LEU A 115 4.85 2.27 -14.06
CA LEU A 115 4.52 1.98 -15.47
C LEU A 115 5.75 1.44 -16.21
N LYS A 116 6.92 2.07 -16.04
CA LYS A 116 8.16 1.60 -16.66
C LYS A 116 8.52 0.19 -16.19
N ARG A 117 8.47 -0.04 -14.87
CA ARG A 117 8.81 -1.33 -14.27
C ARG A 117 7.87 -2.45 -14.74
N TYR A 118 6.57 -2.26 -14.59
CA TYR A 118 5.61 -3.33 -14.86
C TYR A 118 5.41 -3.59 -16.35
N ARG A 119 5.59 -2.59 -17.23
CA ARG A 119 5.71 -2.85 -18.68
C ARG A 119 6.85 -3.81 -18.98
N GLY A 120 8.02 -3.59 -18.36
CA GLY A 120 9.17 -4.49 -18.51
C GLY A 120 8.86 -5.91 -18.03
N VAL A 121 8.18 -6.05 -16.89
CA VAL A 121 7.76 -7.36 -16.36
C VAL A 121 6.81 -8.07 -17.32
N VAL A 122 5.76 -7.38 -17.79
CA VAL A 122 4.78 -7.94 -18.73
C VAL A 122 5.44 -8.42 -20.02
N GLN A 123 6.37 -7.63 -20.58
CA GLN A 123 7.10 -7.96 -21.79
C GLN A 123 8.03 -9.17 -21.58
N ALA A 124 8.82 -9.18 -20.51
CA ALA A 124 9.77 -10.25 -20.22
C ALA A 124 9.08 -11.59 -19.90
N ALA A 125 7.92 -11.55 -19.26
CA ALA A 125 7.16 -12.75 -18.87
C ALA A 125 6.07 -13.15 -19.88
N HIS A 126 5.97 -12.46 -21.03
CA HIS A 126 4.95 -12.71 -22.07
C HIS A 126 3.51 -12.76 -21.53
N ILE A 127 3.19 -11.91 -20.55
CA ILE A 127 1.89 -11.88 -19.89
C ILE A 127 0.85 -11.23 -20.82
N LYS A 128 -0.31 -11.88 -20.99
CA LYS A 128 -1.47 -11.34 -21.71
C LYS A 128 -2.66 -11.24 -20.75
N ALA A 129 -3.46 -10.19 -20.91
CA ALA A 129 -4.77 -10.15 -20.28
C ALA A 129 -5.67 -11.19 -20.97
N ASN A 130 -6.35 -12.00 -20.16
CA ASN A 130 -7.29 -13.02 -20.64
C ASN A 130 -8.55 -12.39 -21.23
#